data_AF-A0A443NFL3-F1
#
_entry.id   AF-A0A443NFL3-F1
#
_cell.length_a   1.000
_cell.length_b   1.000
_cell.length_c   1.000
_cell.angle_alpha   90.00
_cell.angle_beta   90.00
_cell.angle_gamma   90.00
#
_symmetry.space_group_name_H-M   'P 1'
#
loop_
_entity.id
_entity.type
_entity.pdbx_description
1 polymer ?
#
loop_
_entity_poly.entity_id
_entity_poly.type
_entity_poly.pdbx_seq_one_letter_code
_entity_poly.pdbx_strand_id
1 'polypeptide(L)'
;MQFVCSFKDFQVIKLHYRRGQEGRQLSMYIFLPEKRNGLPNLVKKLSSDSGFLNSFNYYFTRVAVRDFSLPRFKFSFGFEASTFMKELGLVLPFSNVVEFTEMVEQSHGPFVSEIQHSHVLR
;
A
#
# COMPACT_ATOMS: atom_id res chain seq x y z
N MET A 1 10.13 -10.78 -21.59
CA MET A 1 10.95 -9.67 -21.07
C MET A 1 10.19 -9.02 -19.94
N GLN A 2 10.69 -9.08 -18.71
CA GLN A 2 10.05 -8.48 -17.54
C GLN A 2 10.92 -7.34 -17.00
N PHE A 3 10.30 -6.39 -16.31
CA PHE A 3 11.01 -5.35 -15.58
C PHE A 3 11.32 -5.89 -14.18
N VAL A 4 12.60 -6.15 -13.93
CA VAL A 4 13.06 -6.75 -12.67
C VAL A 4 14.14 -5.87 -12.05
N CYS A 5 14.12 -5.81 -10.72
CA CYS A 5 15.20 -5.29 -9.90
C CYS A 5 15.59 -6.35 -8.87
N SER A 6 16.89 -6.55 -8.63
CA SER A 6 17.39 -7.54 -7.66
C SER A 6 18.25 -6.86 -6.62
N PHE A 7 17.94 -7.11 -5.35
CA PHE A 7 18.74 -6.72 -4.19
C PHE A 7 19.32 -7.97 -3.53
N LYS A 8 20.19 -7.79 -2.55
CA LYS A 8 20.83 -8.89 -1.82
C LYS A 8 19.83 -9.82 -1.11
N ASP A 9 18.68 -9.29 -0.68
CA ASP A 9 17.74 -9.96 0.22
C ASP A 9 16.32 -10.12 -0.34
N PHE A 10 16.03 -9.51 -1.50
CA PHE A 10 14.74 -9.63 -2.19
C PHE A 10 14.86 -9.20 -3.65
N GLN A 11 13.86 -9.59 -4.44
CA GLN A 11 13.70 -9.16 -5.82
C GLN A 11 12.36 -8.44 -5.98
N VAL A 12 12.27 -7.58 -6.99
CA VAL A 12 11.02 -6.88 -7.32
C VAL A 12 10.73 -6.95 -8.80
N ILE A 13 9.49 -7.28 -9.12
CA ILE A 13 8.98 -7.30 -10.48
C ILE A 13 7.97 -6.17 -10.66
N LYS A 14 8.04 -5.49 -11.80
CA LYS A 14 7.08 -4.46 -12.22
C LYS A 14 6.25 -4.97 -13.40
N LEU A 15 4.93 -5.02 -13.19
CA LEU A 15 3.95 -5.46 -14.18
C LEU A 15 3.13 -4.27 -14.64
N HIS A 16 3.27 -3.88 -15.90
CA HIS A 16 2.48 -2.81 -16.47
C HIS A 16 1.05 -3.28 -16.78
N TYR A 17 0.06 -2.52 -16.32
CA TYR A 17 -1.30 -2.68 -16.81
C TYR A 17 -1.42 -2.10 -18.22
N ARG A 18 -2.41 -2.58 -18.97
CA ARG A 18 -2.73 -2.02 -20.28
C ARG A 18 -3.12 -0.54 -20.09
N ARG A 19 -2.46 0.34 -20.83
CA ARG A 19 -2.72 1.78 -20.81
C ARG A 19 -4.10 2.07 -21.40
N GLY A 20 -4.94 2.80 -20.67
CA GLY A 20 -6.24 3.29 -21.15
C GLY A 20 -6.12 4.62 -21.88
N GLN A 21 -7.26 5.20 -22.27
CA GLN A 21 -7.32 6.47 -23.00
C GLN A 21 -6.84 7.67 -22.17
N GLU A 22 -6.94 7.61 -20.84
CA GLU A 22 -6.55 8.69 -19.92
C GLU A 22 -5.03 8.93 -19.81
N GLY A 23 -4.21 8.21 -20.57
CA GLY A 23 -2.77 8.42 -20.59
C GLY A 23 -2.01 7.98 -19.33
N ARG A 24 -2.70 7.67 -18.22
CA ARG A 24 -2.09 7.15 -16.98
C ARG A 24 -1.57 5.73 -17.17
N GLN A 25 -0.32 5.49 -16.77
CA GLN A 25 0.29 4.17 -16.76
C GLN A 25 0.28 3.59 -15.35
N LEU A 26 -0.57 2.59 -15.11
CA LEU A 26 -0.59 1.86 -13.85
C LEU A 26 0.38 0.67 -13.91
N SER A 27 1.00 0.33 -12.78
CA SER A 27 1.85 -0.86 -12.66
C SER A 27 1.66 -1.52 -11.29
N MET A 28 1.68 -2.85 -11.25
CA MET A 28 1.78 -3.63 -10.03
C MET A 28 3.25 -3.93 -9.72
N TYR A 29 3.66 -3.73 -8.47
CA TYR A 29 4.99 -4.06 -7.98
C TYR A 29 4.90 -5.24 -7.04
N ILE A 30 5.65 -6.30 -7.31
CA ILE A 30 5.64 -7.54 -6.52
C ILE A 30 7.01 -7.69 -5.88
N PHE A 31 7.05 -7.60 -4.56
CA PHE A 31 8.26 -7.75 -3.75
C PHE A 31 8.35 -9.19 -3.26
N LEU A 32 9.41 -9.88 -3.67
CA LEU A 32 9.65 -11.28 -3.34
C LEU A 32 10.91 -11.39 -2.47
N PRO A 33 10.78 -11.65 -1.15
CA PRO A 33 11.93 -11.95 -0.29
C PRO A 33 12.65 -13.22 -0.76
N GLU A 34 13.97 -13.24 -0.61
CA GLU A 34 14.77 -14.45 -0.91
C GLU A 34 14.43 -15.59 0.05
N LYS A 35 14.16 -15.26 1.32
CA LYS A 35 13.77 -16.23 2.35
C LYS A 35 12.25 -16.42 2.37
N ARG A 36 11.80 -17.67 2.47
CA ARG A 36 10.36 -18.02 2.54
C ARG A 36 9.59 -17.32 3.66
N ASN A 37 10.22 -17.10 4.81
CA ASN A 37 9.67 -16.36 5.95
C ASN A 37 10.24 -14.92 6.06
N GLY A 38 10.78 -14.38 4.96
CA GLY A 38 11.46 -13.09 4.93
C GLY A 38 10.54 -11.87 4.88
N LEU A 39 9.24 -12.05 4.66
CA LEU A 39 8.29 -10.95 4.49
C LEU A 39 8.27 -9.94 5.67
N PRO A 40 8.25 -10.35 6.95
CA PRO A 40 8.27 -9.40 8.07
C PRO A 40 9.51 -8.49 8.08
N ASN A 41 10.68 -9.06 7.80
CA ASN A 41 11.93 -8.31 7.73
C ASN A 41 11.93 -7.34 6.54
N LEU A 42 11.39 -7.78 5.39
CA LEU A 42 11.26 -6.93 4.21
C LEU A 42 10.32 -5.75 4.47
N VAL A 43 9.17 -5.98 5.11
CA VAL A 43 8.24 -4.91 5.50
C VAL A 43 8.94 -3.91 6.42
N LYS A 44 9.62 -4.37 7.47
CA LYS A 44 10.36 -3.49 8.39
C LYS A 44 11.40 -2.63 7.65
N LYS A 45 12.14 -3.22 6.71
CA LYS A 45 13.14 -2.52 5.89
C LYS A 45 12.48 -1.43 5.04
N LEU A 46 11.41 -1.77 4.31
CA LEU A 46 10.70 -0.83 3.44
C LEU A 46 10.02 0.30 4.22
N SER A 47 9.55 0.02 5.44
CA SER A 47 8.94 1.04 6.31
C SER A 47 9.96 1.98 6.97
N SER A 48 11.23 1.57 7.05
CA SER A 48 12.28 2.37 7.70
C SER A 48 12.92 3.43 6.79
N ASP A 49 12.81 3.28 5.47
CA ASP A 49 13.40 4.19 4.47
C ASP A 49 12.32 4.70 3.51
N SER A 50 11.82 5.91 3.77
CA SER A 50 10.80 6.56 2.94
C SER A 50 11.31 6.94 1.54
N GLY A 51 12.63 7.09 1.36
CA GLY A 51 13.25 7.41 0.07
C GLY A 51 13.41 6.18 -0.83
N PHE A 52 13.44 4.98 -0.24
CA PHE A 52 13.63 3.74 -0.96
C PHE A 52 12.57 3.50 -2.03
N LEU A 53 11.29 3.67 -1.67
CA LEU A 53 10.17 3.48 -2.62
C LEU A 53 10.17 4.55 -3.73
N ASN A 54 10.59 5.77 -3.41
CA ASN A 54 10.62 6.89 -4.36
C ASN A 54 11.73 6.73 -5.41
N SER A 55 12.89 6.20 -5.00
CA SER A 55 14.01 5.93 -5.92
C SER A 55 13.87 4.61 -6.68
N PHE A 56 12.89 3.79 -6.32
CA PHE A 56 12.79 2.40 -6.79
C PHE A 56 12.66 2.26 -8.31
N ASN A 57 12.03 3.23 -8.96
CA ASN A 57 11.85 3.22 -10.42
C ASN A 57 13.17 3.27 -11.20
N TYR A 58 14.26 3.79 -10.64
CA TYR A 58 15.54 3.90 -11.33
C TYR A 58 16.30 2.57 -11.43
N TYR A 59 15.95 1.57 -10.61
CA TYR A 59 16.70 0.32 -10.54
C TYR A 59 16.14 -0.81 -11.43
N PHE A 60 15.05 -0.56 -12.16
CA PHE A 60 14.46 -1.58 -13.03
C PHE A 60 15.22 -1.72 -14.34
N THR A 61 15.51 -2.96 -14.69
CA THR A 61 16.03 -3.31 -16.01
C THR A 61 15.09 -4.29 -16.71
N ARG A 62 15.04 -4.21 -18.04
CA ARG A 62 14.24 -5.13 -18.85
C ARG A 62 15.08 -6.37 -19.14
N VAL A 63 14.71 -7.50 -18.55
CA VAL A 63 15.50 -8.74 -18.61
C VAL A 63 14.69 -9.91 -19.17
N ALA A 64 15.39 -10.83 -19.83
CA ALA A 64 14.84 -12.14 -20.16
C ALA A 64 14.87 -13.02 -18.89
N VAL A 65 13.68 -13.37 -18.39
CA VAL A 65 13.54 -14.29 -17.25
C VAL A 65 13.31 -15.68 -17.82
N ARG A 66 14.07 -16.67 -17.34
CA ARG A 66 13.89 -18.08 -17.73
C ARG A 66 12.63 -18.66 -17.08
N ASP A 67 12.69 -18.86 -15.77
CA ASP A 67 11.58 -19.40 -14.99
C ASP A 67 10.85 -18.26 -14.30
N PHE A 68 9.62 -17.99 -14.75
CA PHE A 68 8.77 -16.96 -14.18
C PHE A 68 7.42 -17.56 -13.80
N SER A 69 7.18 -17.69 -12.50
CA SER A 69 5.92 -18.19 -11.94
C SER A 69 5.30 -17.13 -11.05
N LEU A 70 4.06 -16.74 -11.37
CA LEU A 70 3.27 -15.83 -10.56
C LEU A 70 1.93 -16.50 -10.23
N PRO A 71 1.63 -16.79 -8.95
CA PRO A 71 0.34 -17.35 -8.58
C PRO A 71 -0.77 -16.35 -8.91
N ARG A 72 -1.88 -16.85 -9.44
CA ARG A 72 -3.12 -16.08 -9.51
C ARG A 72 -3.72 -16.05 -8.11
N PHE A 73 -4.00 -14.85 -7.61
CA PHE A 73 -4.67 -14.65 -6.33
C PHE A 73 -5.82 -13.68 -6.49
N LYS A 74 -6.85 -13.85 -5.67
CA LYS A 74 -7.97 -12.93 -5.53
C LYS A 74 -8.31 -12.87 -4.05
N PHE A 75 -8.35 -11.67 -3.49
CA PHE A 75 -8.75 -11.47 -2.11
C PHE A 75 -9.48 -10.15 -1.93
N SER A 76 -10.27 -10.10 -0.87
CA SER A 76 -10.91 -8.89 -0.37
C SER A 76 -10.51 -8.73 1.09
N PHE A 77 -10.29 -7.49 1.50
CA PHE A 77 -9.96 -7.18 2.89
C PHE A 77 -10.70 -5.93 3.31
N GLY A 78 -11.21 -5.95 4.54
CA GLY A 78 -11.90 -4.84 5.16
C GLY A 78 -11.46 -4.71 6.60
N PHE A 79 -11.37 -3.47 7.08
CA PHE A 79 -11.00 -3.17 8.46
C PHE A 79 -11.57 -1.83 8.90
N GLU A 80 -11.71 -1.66 10.21
CA GLU A 80 -12.02 -0.39 10.84
C GLU A 80 -10.71 0.44 10.92
N ALA A 81 -10.58 1.44 10.04
CA ALA A 81 -9.43 2.31 9.97
C ALA A 81 -9.31 3.25 11.18
N SER A 82 -10.42 3.57 11.85
CA SER A 82 -10.42 4.40 13.06
C SER A 82 -9.58 3.79 14.19
N THR A 83 -9.51 2.47 14.30
CA THR A 83 -8.68 1.78 15.30
C THR A 83 -7.19 2.11 15.09
N PHE A 84 -6.69 1.94 13.87
CA PHE A 84 -5.29 2.24 13.52
C PHE A 84 -4.97 3.74 13.57
N MET A 85 -5.92 4.60 13.17
CA MET A 85 -5.72 6.05 13.25
C MET A 85 -5.53 6.52 14.69
N LYS A 86 -6.30 5.98 15.63
CA LYS A 86 -6.14 6.26 17.07
C LYS A 86 -4.78 5.77 17.58
N GLU A 87 -4.34 4.57 17.20
CA GLU A 87 -3.01 4.04 17.55
C GLU A 87 -1.86 4.90 17.02
N LEU A 88 -2.04 5.53 15.85
CA LEU A 88 -1.09 6.48 15.26
C LEU A 88 -1.18 7.90 15.87
N GLY A 89 -2.04 8.12 16.87
CA GLY A 89 -2.19 9.39 17.58
C GLY A 89 -3.27 10.33 17.03
N LEU A 90 -3.96 9.95 15.94
CA LEU A 90 -5.10 10.70 15.42
C LEU A 90 -6.36 10.35 16.22
N VAL A 91 -6.48 10.93 17.42
CA VAL A 91 -7.57 10.64 18.36
C VAL A 91 -8.70 11.67 18.33
N LEU A 92 -8.36 12.92 18.00
CA LEU A 92 -9.26 14.07 18.06
C LEU A 92 -10.55 13.90 17.22
N PRO A 93 -10.50 13.46 15.94
CA PRO A 93 -11.71 13.28 15.14
C PRO A 93 -12.76 12.32 15.74
N PHE A 94 -12.33 11.46 16.66
CA PHE A 94 -13.13 10.39 17.26
C PHE A 94 -13.54 10.68 18.71
N SER A 95 -13.28 11.89 19.22
CA SER A 95 -13.68 12.30 20.56
C SER A 95 -14.83 13.30 20.50
N ASN A 96 -15.63 13.34 21.56
CA ASN A 96 -16.68 14.34 21.77
C ASN A 96 -16.13 15.71 22.19
N VAL A 97 -14.81 15.90 22.15
CA VAL A 97 -14.13 17.14 22.56
C VAL A 97 -13.87 18.05 21.34
N VAL A 98 -13.93 17.49 20.13
CA VAL A 98 -13.68 18.23 18.89
C VAL A 98 -14.98 18.77 18.31
N GLU A 99 -14.93 20.04 17.90
CA GLU A 99 -16.02 20.65 17.15
C GLU A 99 -15.73 20.54 15.66
N PHE A 100 -16.47 19.68 14.96
CA PHE A 100 -16.59 19.77 13.50
C PHE A 100 -17.58 20.89 13.13
N THR A 101 -17.21 22.14 13.47
CA THR A 101 -18.07 23.35 13.36
C THR A 101 -18.60 23.57 11.94
N GLU A 102 -17.81 23.18 10.93
CA GLU A 102 -18.16 23.36 9.52
C GLU A 102 -19.02 22.23 8.95
N MET A 103 -19.32 21.18 9.73
CA MET A 103 -20.10 20.03 9.25
C MET A 103 -21.59 20.12 9.61
N VAL A 104 -21.94 20.69 10.77
CA VAL A 104 -23.33 20.79 11.25
C VAL A 104 -23.54 22.04 12.09
N GLU A 105 -24.75 22.61 12.05
CA GLU A 105 -25.14 23.81 12.81
C GLU A 105 -25.58 23.51 14.27
N GLN A 106 -25.23 22.35 14.84
CA GLN A 106 -25.75 21.89 16.14
C GLN A 106 -24.92 22.35 17.35
N SER A 107 -25.57 22.50 18.51
CA SER A 107 -24.95 22.95 19.77
C SER A 107 -24.03 21.93 20.45
N HIS A 108 -24.14 20.66 20.07
CA HIS A 108 -23.20 19.60 20.46
C HIS A 108 -22.45 19.19 19.20
N GLY A 109 -21.12 19.39 19.18
CA GLY A 109 -20.29 19.06 18.02
C GLY A 109 -20.37 17.57 17.68
N PRO A 110 -20.53 17.18 16.40
CA PRO A 110 -20.56 15.79 16.01
C PRO A 110 -19.15 15.20 16.14
N PHE A 111 -19.01 13.89 16.07
CA PHE A 111 -17.70 13.23 16.01
C PHE A 111 -17.75 12.03 15.07
N VAL A 112 -16.59 11.57 14.62
CA VAL A 112 -16.50 10.37 13.79
C VAL A 112 -16.62 9.15 14.70
N SER A 113 -17.66 8.34 14.50
CA SER A 113 -17.81 7.08 15.22
C SER A 113 -16.78 6.06 14.76
N GLU A 114 -16.78 5.77 13.46
CA GLU A 114 -15.95 4.73 12.83
C GLU A 114 -15.59 5.12 11.39
N ILE A 115 -14.46 4.58 10.91
CA ILE A 115 -14.10 4.64 9.49
C ILE A 115 -13.90 3.21 9.01
N GLN A 116 -14.75 2.76 8.11
CA GLN A 116 -14.68 1.42 7.52
C GLN A 116 -14.00 1.50 6.15
N HIS A 117 -12.91 0.74 5.95
CA HIS A 117 -12.18 0.69 4.69
C HIS A 117 -12.20 -0.73 4.13
N SER A 118 -12.55 -0.89 2.85
CA SER A 118 -12.55 -2.17 2.15
C SER A 118 -11.89 -2.08 0.78
N HIS A 119 -11.15 -3.11 0.39
CA HIS A 119 -10.55 -3.23 -0.93
C HIS A 119 -10.60 -4.65 -1.47
N VAL A 120 -10.47 -4.75 -2.79
CA VAL A 120 -10.50 -6.02 -3.53
C VAL A 120 -9.35 -6.03 -4.54
N LEU A 121 -8.59 -7.13 -4.54
CA LEU A 121 -7.55 -7.39 -5.53
C LEU A 121 -7.94 -8.61 -6.38
N ARG A 122 -7.75 -8.51 -7.69
CA ARG A 122 -8.09 -9.53 -8.69
C ARG A 122 -6.99 -9.67 -9.74
#